data_AF-A0AAE0QHX2-F1
#
_entry.id   AF-A0AAE0QHX2-F1
#
_cell.length_a   1.000
_cell.length_b   1.000
_cell.length_c   1.000
_cell.angle_alpha   90.00
_cell.angle_beta   90.00
_cell.angle_gamma   90.00
#
_symmetry.space_group_name_H-M   'P 1'
#
loop_
_entity.id
_entity.type
_entity.pdbx_description
1 polymer ?
#
loop_
_entity_poly.entity_id
_entity_poly.type
_entity_poly.pdbx_seq_one_letter_code
_entity_poly.pdbx_strand_id
1 'polypeptide(L)'
;MRIREGDEWRTAFHTTQGHYEYLVMPFGLTNAPAVFQALINEVFQEILNKYVIAYIDNILVYSASFEEHVHHVRAVLSRLQRNQL
;
A
#
# COMPACT_ATOMS: atom_id res chain seq x y z
N MET A 1 -2.94 7.58 -3.23
CA MET A 1 -1.85 8.44 -3.75
C MET A 1 -2.08 8.78 -5.22
N ARG A 2 -2.06 10.07 -5.57
CA ARG A 2 -2.25 10.53 -6.95
C ARG A 2 -0.90 10.56 -7.69
N ILE A 3 -0.90 10.28 -8.98
CA ILE A 3 0.25 10.56 -9.84
C ILE A 3 0.49 12.08 -9.85
N ARG A 4 1.75 12.51 -9.93
CA ARG A 4 2.11 13.91 -10.02
C ARG A 4 1.46 14.51 -11.28
N GLU A 5 0.83 15.67 -11.13
CA GLU A 5 0.19 16.36 -12.24
C GLU A 5 1.19 16.63 -13.37
N GLY A 6 0.85 16.19 -14.59
CA GLY A 6 1.69 16.24 -15.78
C GLY A 6 2.53 14.99 -16.05
N ASP A 7 2.58 14.01 -15.12
CA ASP A 7 3.25 12.73 -15.31
C ASP A 7 2.30 11.58 -15.65
N GLU A 8 0.98 11.81 -15.69
CA GLU A 8 -0.04 10.77 -15.92
C GLU A 8 0.19 10.00 -17.23
N TRP A 9 0.54 10.72 -18.31
CA TRP A 9 0.83 10.13 -19.63
C TRP A 9 1.97 9.11 -19.61
N ARG A 10 2.91 9.19 -18.64
CA ARG A 10 4.02 8.22 -18.50
C ARG A 10 3.55 6.86 -18.02
N THR A 11 2.34 6.79 -17.51
CA THR A 11 1.68 5.57 -17.05
C THR A 11 0.62 5.07 -18.04
N ALA A 12 0.61 5.61 -19.27
CA ALA A 12 -0.34 5.19 -20.29
C ALA A 12 -0.19 3.70 -20.63
N PHE A 13 -1.32 3.01 -20.74
CA PHE A 13 -1.40 1.62 -21.16
C PHE A 13 -2.47 1.43 -22.23
N HIS A 14 -2.30 0.38 -23.04
CA HIS A 14 -3.20 0.06 -24.13
C HIS A 14 -4.00 -1.21 -23.79
N THR A 15 -5.31 -1.14 -24.04
CA THR A 15 -6.22 -2.29 -24.00
C THR A 15 -6.78 -2.51 -25.40
N THR A 16 -7.43 -3.65 -25.63
CA THR A 16 -8.16 -3.88 -26.89
C THR A 16 -9.27 -2.88 -27.17
N GLN A 17 -9.67 -2.09 -26.18
CA GLN A 17 -10.74 -1.09 -26.25
C GLN A 17 -10.24 0.36 -26.29
N GLY A 18 -8.93 0.60 -26.18
CA GLY A 18 -8.34 1.95 -26.28
C GLY A 18 -7.16 2.20 -25.35
N HIS A 19 -6.76 3.47 -25.29
CA HIS A 19 -5.66 3.98 -24.46
C HIS A 19 -6.18 4.59 -23.16
N TYR A 20 -5.49 4.30 -22.07
CA TYR A 20 -5.84 4.77 -20.72
C TYR A 20 -4.59 5.21 -19.97
N GLU A 21 -4.76 6.12 -19.02
CA GLU A 21 -3.69 6.63 -18.16
C GLU A 21 -4.08 6.43 -16.69
N TYR A 22 -3.11 6.20 -15.82
CA TYR A 22 -3.38 6.09 -14.39
C TYR A 22 -3.40 7.47 -13.72
N LEU A 23 -4.48 7.75 -12.99
CA LEU A 23 -4.61 8.96 -12.16
C LEU A 23 -4.05 8.76 -10.74
N VAL A 24 -4.05 7.51 -10.28
CA VAL A 24 -3.48 7.08 -8.99
C VAL A 24 -2.33 6.15 -9.25
N MET A 25 -1.36 6.10 -8.34
CA MET A 25 -0.17 5.27 -8.50
C MET A 25 -0.53 3.79 -8.70
N PRO A 26 -0.32 3.19 -9.89
CA PRO A 26 -0.54 1.77 -10.10
C PRO A 26 0.53 0.91 -9.41
N PHE A 27 0.14 -0.33 -9.11
CA PHE A 27 1.07 -1.38 -8.69
C PHE A 27 2.10 -1.68 -9.79
N GLY A 28 3.33 -2.00 -9.40
CA GLY A 28 4.41 -2.37 -10.33
C GLY A 28 5.17 -1.21 -10.99
N LEU A 29 4.86 0.05 -10.65
CA LEU A 29 5.72 1.19 -10.98
C LEU A 29 7.03 1.11 -10.22
N THR A 30 8.17 1.32 -10.87
CA THR A 30 9.51 1.19 -10.27
C THR A 30 9.69 2.00 -8.98
N ASN A 31 9.07 3.18 -8.87
CA ASN A 31 9.15 4.04 -7.69
C ASN A 31 7.96 3.92 -6.74
N ALA A 32 6.92 3.16 -7.10
CA ALA A 32 5.77 2.94 -6.23
C ALA A 32 6.12 2.25 -4.91
N PRO A 33 7.02 1.24 -4.88
CA PRO A 33 7.47 0.61 -3.64
C PRO A 33 8.06 1.60 -2.64
N ALA A 34 8.89 2.55 -3.08
CA ALA A 34 9.54 3.52 -2.19
C ALA A 34 8.52 4.46 -1.55
N VAL A 35 7.53 4.88 -2.33
CA VAL A 35 6.48 5.79 -1.89
C VAL A 35 5.48 5.06 -0.97
N PHE A 36 5.12 3.82 -1.30
CA PHE A 36 4.30 2.97 -0.44
C PHE A 36 5.02 2.65 0.87
N GLN A 37 6.30 2.32 0.83
CA GLN A 37 7.10 2.03 2.02
C GLN A 37 7.18 3.24 2.96
N ALA A 38 7.34 4.46 2.44
CA ALA A 38 7.36 5.67 3.27
C ALA A 38 6.02 5.88 4.00
N LEU A 39 4.91 5.69 3.28
CA LEU A 39 3.56 5.78 3.81
C LEU A 39 3.27 4.70 4.86
N ILE A 40 3.65 3.45 4.59
CA ILE A 40 3.49 2.35 5.54
C ILE A 40 4.36 2.58 6.78
N ASN A 41 5.57 3.10 6.64
CA ASN A 41 6.42 3.46 7.78
C ASN A 41 5.77 4.51 8.68
N GLU A 42 5.07 5.50 8.12
CA GLU A 42 4.34 6.51 8.88
C GLU A 42 3.07 5.92 9.54
N VAL A 43 2.23 5.26 8.75
CA VAL A 43 0.94 4.73 9.22
C VAL A 43 1.13 3.64 10.27
N PHE A 44 2.10 2.74 10.07
CA PHE A 44 2.31 1.56 10.89
C PHE A 44 3.45 1.73 11.91
N GLN A 45 4.04 2.92 12.07
CA GLN A 45 5.21 3.17 12.93
C GLN A 45 5.12 2.51 14.32
N GLU A 46 3.94 2.57 14.96
CA GLU A 46 3.71 2.06 16.32
C GLU A 46 3.66 0.53 16.42
N ILE A 47 3.40 -0.15 15.29
CA ILE A 47 3.09 -1.59 15.21
C ILE A 47 4.04 -2.36 14.28
N LEU A 48 4.86 -1.63 13.52
CA LEU A 48 5.99 -2.15 12.77
C LEU A 48 6.99 -2.84 13.70
N ASN A 49 7.52 -3.97 13.25
CA ASN A 49 8.46 -4.84 13.99
C ASN A 49 7.91 -5.44 15.31
N LYS A 50 6.61 -5.26 15.62
CA LYS A 50 5.95 -5.93 16.74
C LYS A 50 5.14 -7.14 16.25
N TYR A 51 4.22 -6.89 15.33
CA TYR A 51 3.37 -7.90 14.71
C TYR A 51 3.07 -7.60 13.23
N VAL A 52 3.70 -6.56 12.67
CA VAL A 52 3.60 -6.16 11.26
C VAL A 52 4.99 -6.01 10.67
N ILE A 53 5.20 -6.60 9.49
CA ILE A 53 6.35 -6.37 8.61
C ILE A 53 5.80 -5.82 7.29
N ALA A 54 6.40 -4.75 6.79
CA ALA A 54 6.08 -4.19 5.49
C ALA A 54 7.24 -4.46 4.51
N TYR A 55 6.92 -5.04 3.35
CA TYR A 55 7.91 -5.31 2.32
C TYR A 55 7.37 -4.91 0.94
N ILE A 56 7.94 -3.86 0.37
CA ILE A 56 7.57 -3.30 -0.93
C ILE A 56 6.06 -3.01 -0.94
N ASP A 57 5.26 -3.81 -1.63
CA ASP A 57 3.81 -3.59 -1.79
C ASP A 57 2.96 -4.45 -0.84
N ASN A 58 3.59 -5.25 0.04
CA ASN A 58 2.90 -6.22 0.90
C ASN A 58 3.05 -5.88 2.40
N ILE A 59 1.96 -6.11 3.13
CA ILE A 59 1.92 -6.03 4.60
C ILE A 59 1.74 -7.45 5.14
N LEU A 60 2.77 -7.93 5.83
CA LEU A 60 2.76 -9.22 6.53
C LEU A 60 2.37 -8.98 7.99
N VAL A 61 1.33 -9.67 8.45
CA VAL A 61 0.91 -9.66 9.87
C VAL A 61 1.26 -11.03 10.46
N TYR A 62 1.95 -11.06 11.59
CA TYR A 62 2.36 -12.29 12.27
C TYR A 62 1.97 -12.25 13.75
N SER A 63 1.70 -13.41 14.35
CA SER A 63 1.20 -13.52 15.73
C SER A 63 1.48 -14.91 16.29
N ALA A 64 1.52 -15.05 17.62
CA ALA A 64 1.85 -16.33 18.27
C ALA A 64 0.63 -17.26 18.39
N SER A 65 -0.58 -16.70 18.40
CA SER A 65 -1.84 -17.46 18.42
C SER A 65 -2.84 -16.93 17.40
N PHE A 66 -3.85 -17.75 17.06
CA PHE A 66 -4.93 -17.35 16.16
C PHE A 66 -5.78 -16.20 16.74
N GLU A 67 -6.06 -16.22 18.04
CA GLU A 67 -6.85 -15.17 18.70
C GLU A 67 -6.14 -13.81 18.66
N GLU A 68 -4.83 -13.79 18.96
CA GLU A 68 -3.99 -12.60 18.78
C GLU A 68 -3.96 -12.15 17.33
N HIS A 69 -3.87 -13.10 16.38
CA HIS A 69 -3.85 -12.78 14.96
C HIS A 69 -5.10 -12.04 14.50
N VAL A 70 -6.28 -12.48 14.94
CA VAL A 70 -7.55 -11.80 14.64
C VAL A 70 -7.53 -10.36 15.18
N HIS A 71 -6.98 -10.14 16.38
CA HIS A 71 -6.84 -8.79 16.95
C HIS A 71 -5.88 -7.92 16.14
N HIS A 72 -4.70 -8.44 15.81
CA HIS A 72 -3.69 -7.73 15.01
C HIS A 72 -4.20 -7.37 13.60
N VAL A 73 -4.87 -8.31 12.92
CA VAL A 73 -5.46 -8.06 11.60
C VAL A 73 -6.53 -6.97 11.68
N ARG A 74 -7.42 -7.00 12.68
CA ARG A 74 -8.41 -5.93 12.87
C ARG A 74 -7.76 -4.58 13.11
N ALA A 75 -6.69 -4.51 13.91
CA ALA A 75 -5.96 -3.28 14.15
C ALA A 75 -5.34 -2.73 12.86
N VAL A 76 -4.71 -3.60 12.06
CA VAL A 76 -4.13 -3.26 10.75
C VAL A 76 -5.19 -2.73 9.79
N LEU A 77 -6.30 -3.46 9.59
CA LEU A 77 -7.39 -3.05 8.70
C LEU A 77 -8.04 -1.74 9.15
N SER A 78 -8.25 -1.56 10.45
CA SER A 78 -8.79 -0.30 11.00
C SER A 78 -7.88 0.90 10.71
N ARG A 79 -6.56 0.68 10.72
CA ARG A 79 -5.56 1.72 10.47
C ARG A 79 -5.46 2.05 8.98
N LEU A 80 -5.56 1.06 8.09
CA LEU A 80 -5.69 1.28 6.64
C LEU A 80 -6.93 2.12 6.32
N GLN A 81 -8.09 1.72 6.86
CA GLN A 81 -9.35 2.41 6.63
C GLN A 81 -9.31 3.89 7.06
N ARG A 82 -8.70 4.20 8.21
CA ARG A 82 -8.56 5.59 8.70
C ARG A 82 -7.66 6.46 7.82
N ASN A 83 -6.67 5.87 7.16
CA ASN A 83 -5.72 6.58 6.30
C ASN A 83 -6.15 6.58 4.82
N GLN A 84 -7.37 6.11 4.51
CA GLN A 84 -7.90 6.01 3.14
C GLN A 84 -6.97 5.23 2.21
N LEU A 85 -6.37 4.17 2.74
CA LEU A 85 -5.56 3.19 2.02
C LEU A 85 -6.34 1.90 1.77
#